data_AF-A0A2V8S4E1-F1
#
_entry.id   AF-A0A2V8S4E1-F1
#
_cell.length_a   1.000
_cell.length_b   1.000
_cell.length_c   1.000
_cell.angle_alpha   90.00
_cell.angle_beta   90.00
_cell.angle_gamma   90.00
#
_symmetry.space_group_name_H-M   'P 1'
#
loop_
_entity.id
_entity.type
_entity.pdbx_description
1 polymer ?
#
loop_
_entity_poly.entity_id
_entity_poly.type
_entity_poly.pdbx_seq_one_letter_code
_entity_poly.pdbx_strand_id
1 'polypeptide(L)'
;MLRHRRGLRAAQTRRVGEALCSAKRHNSAGFDGNLHTYRLAIAATGEYTAAQGGTVASALSAITTTINGVNAIYAQEISVRLTLIGNENSIIYTDGTTDPYTSGNLNSLIGENQSNLQSVIGDDNYDLGQVFDGPNVGGLANIGGVCDNARKGKGASTGNFVDITAHELGHQLGAHHIFNSTSGFCGNFNGGSQRNGPTAYEVGSGSTLMSYAGGCSPEDLQLGRDNYFNGENLIELDLHLAGSCDAESDTGNRAPGFQPLPGPVIDIPSRTPFTLTATGANDPDGDAITYTWEEDDMGTASPPEGDDGSRPLFRPIAPAPLPANTSTFSRTFPQLQYILANANNPPATYVCASDAVGNPINCLTGETLPTTTRFLRFRATVRDNRGGIGQGIVDLQSHAAAGPFVVTDPNPRPCGPLGCGEVV
;
A
#
# COMPACT_ATOMS: atom_id res chain seq x y z
N MET A 1 35.43 4.29 -29.55
CA MET A 1 34.73 3.28 -28.71
C MET A 1 35.04 3.37 -27.20
N LEU A 2 36.28 3.59 -26.75
CA LEU A 2 36.59 3.66 -25.30
C LEU A 2 35.94 4.85 -24.54
N ARG A 3 35.78 6.02 -25.18
CA ARG A 3 35.14 7.19 -24.55
C ARG A 3 33.63 7.03 -24.33
N HIS A 4 32.95 6.24 -25.16
CA HIS A 4 31.50 6.00 -25.05
C HIS A 4 31.17 5.03 -23.90
N ARG A 5 32.00 4.00 -23.67
CA ARG A 5 31.85 3.06 -22.55
C ARG A 5 32.13 3.70 -21.17
N ARG A 6 33.01 4.72 -21.09
CA ARG A 6 33.24 5.47 -19.85
C ARG A 6 32.09 6.41 -19.49
N GLY A 7 31.42 7.00 -20.48
CA GLY A 7 30.23 7.85 -20.27
C GLY A 7 29.02 7.09 -19.75
N LEU A 8 28.76 5.88 -20.27
CA LEU A 8 27.66 5.02 -19.82
C LEU A 8 27.86 4.51 -18.39
N ARG A 9 29.07 4.06 -18.02
CA ARG A 9 29.38 3.66 -16.63
C ARG A 9 29.23 4.82 -15.66
N ALA A 10 29.67 6.03 -16.02
CA ALA A 10 29.57 7.22 -15.18
C ALA A 10 28.12 7.72 -15.01
N ALA A 11 27.27 7.57 -16.03
CA ALA A 11 25.85 7.89 -15.94
C ALA A 11 25.07 6.88 -15.08
N GLN A 12 25.43 5.59 -15.18
CA GLN A 12 24.85 4.52 -14.35
C GLN A 12 25.29 4.65 -12.88
N THR A 13 26.56 4.98 -12.61
CA THR A 13 27.02 5.27 -11.23
C THR A 13 26.50 6.59 -10.66
N ARG A 14 26.19 7.61 -11.49
CA ARG A 14 25.50 8.82 -11.02
C ARG A 14 24.05 8.57 -10.66
N ARG A 15 23.29 7.80 -11.45
CA ARG A 15 21.91 7.42 -11.11
C ARG A 15 21.86 6.53 -9.87
N VAL A 16 22.81 5.60 -9.73
CA VAL A 16 22.97 4.79 -8.51
C VAL A 16 23.39 5.68 -7.32
N GLY A 17 24.25 6.68 -7.52
CA GLY A 17 24.67 7.63 -6.48
C GLY A 17 23.58 8.60 -6.03
N GLU A 18 22.72 9.06 -6.94
CA GLU A 18 21.54 9.89 -6.63
C GLU A 18 20.44 9.06 -5.95
N ALA A 19 20.23 7.82 -6.38
CA ALA A 19 19.36 6.85 -5.69
C ALA A 19 19.87 6.51 -4.28
N LEU A 20 21.19 6.37 -4.09
CA LEU A 20 21.81 6.10 -2.78
C LEU A 20 21.84 7.33 -1.85
N CYS A 21 21.87 8.55 -2.38
CA CYS A 21 21.83 9.78 -1.59
C CYS A 21 20.40 10.14 -1.15
N SER A 22 19.40 9.84 -1.99
CA SER A 22 17.97 9.89 -1.62
C SER A 22 17.60 8.80 -0.62
N ALA A 23 18.14 7.57 -0.78
CA ALA A 23 17.91 6.44 0.11
C ALA A 23 18.28 6.72 1.58
N LYS A 24 19.27 7.59 1.88
CA LYS A 24 19.66 7.87 3.27
C LYS A 24 18.63 8.65 4.10
N ARG A 25 17.61 9.27 3.49
CA ARG A 25 16.50 9.94 4.21
C ARG A 25 15.16 9.22 4.07
N HIS A 26 15.08 8.19 3.21
CA HIS A 26 13.84 7.50 2.82
C HIS A 26 13.84 6.00 3.15
N ASN A 27 14.75 5.51 4.01
CA ASN A 27 14.98 4.06 4.12
C ASN A 27 14.26 3.34 5.28
N SER A 28 13.53 4.05 6.13
CA SER A 28 12.73 3.43 7.17
C SER A 28 11.75 4.43 7.74
N ALA A 29 10.46 4.12 7.69
CA ALA A 29 9.48 4.72 8.58
C ALA A 29 9.71 4.21 10.01
N GLY A 30 9.55 5.07 11.01
CA GLY A 30 9.82 4.75 12.40
C GLY A 30 8.76 5.30 13.33
N PHE A 31 7.60 4.64 13.38
CA PHE A 31 6.59 4.92 14.38
C PHE A 31 7.09 4.46 15.75
N ASP A 32 7.45 5.40 16.61
CA ASP A 32 8.23 5.18 17.83
C ASP A 32 7.40 5.39 19.10
N GLY A 33 6.47 4.47 19.34
CA GLY A 33 5.85 4.33 20.65
C GLY A 33 4.89 5.45 21.07
N ASN A 34 4.68 6.49 20.25
CA ASN A 34 3.67 7.52 20.48
C ASN A 34 2.41 7.24 19.66
N LEU A 35 1.25 7.32 20.32
CA LEU A 35 -0.05 7.32 19.67
C LEU A 35 -0.48 8.75 19.34
N HIS A 36 -0.64 9.02 18.05
CA HIS A 36 -1.09 10.30 17.50
C HIS A 36 -2.62 10.36 17.45
N THR A 37 -3.24 11.23 18.25
CA THR A 37 -4.71 11.36 18.30
C THR A 37 -5.20 12.63 17.63
N TYR A 38 -5.99 12.48 16.57
CA TYR A 38 -6.63 13.60 15.85
C TYR A 38 -8.13 13.67 16.14
N ARG A 39 -8.64 14.90 16.27
CA ARG A 39 -10.08 15.20 16.29
C ARG A 39 -10.61 15.21 14.87
N LEU A 40 -11.53 14.31 14.60
CA LEU A 40 -12.12 14.08 13.29
C LEU A 40 -13.55 14.60 13.24
N ALA A 41 -13.89 15.39 12.22
CA ALA A 41 -15.25 15.83 11.93
C ALA A 41 -15.77 15.11 10.67
N ILE A 42 -16.73 14.20 10.83
CA ILE A 42 -17.40 13.52 9.72
C ILE A 42 -18.79 14.11 9.52
N ALA A 43 -18.91 14.92 8.48
CA ALA A 43 -20.21 15.40 8.02
C ALA A 43 -20.96 14.29 7.25
N ALA A 44 -22.28 14.40 7.16
CA ALA A 44 -23.10 13.48 6.38
C ALA A 44 -24.14 14.22 5.57
N THR A 45 -24.20 13.93 4.26
CA THR A 45 -25.28 14.43 3.40
C THR A 45 -26.63 13.84 3.80
N GLY A 46 -27.72 14.50 3.42
CA GLY A 46 -29.08 14.02 3.61
C GLY A 46 -29.32 12.67 2.92
N GLU A 47 -28.70 12.45 1.77
CA GLU A 47 -28.74 11.19 1.03
C GLU A 47 -28.05 10.06 1.80
N TYR A 48 -26.86 10.33 2.36
CA TYR A 48 -26.19 9.36 3.22
C TYR A 48 -27.05 9.03 4.44
N THR A 49 -27.53 10.05 5.14
CA THR A 49 -28.35 9.87 6.34
C THR A 49 -29.63 9.08 6.04
N ALA A 50 -30.29 9.36 4.92
CA ALA A 50 -31.44 8.60 4.45
C ALA A 50 -31.09 7.11 4.23
N ALA A 51 -29.94 6.83 3.61
CA ALA A 51 -29.44 5.46 3.42
C ALA A 51 -29.14 4.73 4.74
N GLN A 52 -28.78 5.46 5.80
CA GLN A 52 -28.53 4.90 7.14
C GLN A 52 -29.77 4.83 8.03
N GLY A 53 -30.98 5.03 7.51
CA GLY A 53 -32.23 4.96 8.29
C GLY A 53 -32.85 6.30 8.63
N GLY A 54 -32.36 7.40 8.05
CA GLY A 54 -33.03 8.70 8.01
C GLY A 54 -32.96 9.53 9.29
N THR A 55 -32.15 9.14 10.27
CA THR A 55 -31.99 9.89 11.52
C THR A 55 -30.53 10.22 11.78
N VAL A 56 -30.30 11.33 12.49
CA VAL A 56 -28.94 11.70 12.94
C VAL A 56 -28.30 10.58 13.75
N ALA A 57 -29.07 9.93 14.63
CA ALA A 57 -28.56 8.84 15.48
C ALA A 57 -28.12 7.62 14.66
N SER A 58 -28.88 7.25 13.63
CA SER A 58 -28.56 6.09 12.81
C SER A 58 -27.36 6.35 11.88
N ALA A 59 -27.27 7.56 11.32
CA ALA A 59 -26.08 8.01 10.58
C ALA A 59 -24.83 8.07 11.47
N LEU A 60 -24.93 8.67 12.68
CA LEU A 60 -23.81 8.74 13.62
C LEU A 60 -23.33 7.35 14.05
N SER A 61 -24.25 6.39 14.24
CA SER A 61 -23.89 5.00 14.52
C SER A 61 -23.12 4.35 13.38
N ALA A 62 -23.52 4.61 12.13
CA ALA A 62 -22.83 4.10 10.94
C ALA A 62 -21.43 4.74 10.79
N ILE A 63 -21.34 6.06 10.91
CA ILE A 63 -20.07 6.82 10.93
C ILE A 63 -19.12 6.25 11.98
N THR A 64 -19.59 6.11 13.22
CA THR A 64 -18.80 5.57 14.34
C THR A 64 -18.28 4.17 14.02
N THR A 65 -19.11 3.32 13.41
CA THR A 65 -18.72 1.96 13.02
C THR A 65 -17.62 1.98 11.96
N THR A 66 -17.75 2.82 10.93
CA THR A 66 -16.74 2.99 9.88
C THR A 66 -15.41 3.49 10.47
N ILE A 67 -15.44 4.53 11.29
CA ILE A 67 -14.22 5.10 11.90
C ILE A 67 -13.57 4.14 12.90
N ASN A 68 -14.33 3.31 13.60
CA ASN A 68 -13.75 2.22 14.40
C ASN A 68 -13.00 1.21 13.52
N GLY A 69 -13.52 0.89 12.33
CA GLY A 69 -12.82 0.07 11.34
C GLY A 69 -11.53 0.72 10.83
N VAL A 70 -11.56 2.03 10.54
CA VAL A 70 -10.35 2.78 10.13
C VAL A 70 -9.31 2.77 11.25
N ASN A 71 -9.74 3.03 12.49
CA ASN A 71 -8.85 2.99 13.67
C ASN A 71 -8.22 1.61 13.89
N ALA A 72 -8.90 0.52 13.53
CA ALA A 72 -8.33 -0.82 13.61
C ALA A 72 -7.14 -1.01 12.65
N ILE A 73 -7.12 -0.28 11.53
CA ILE A 73 -6.00 -0.26 10.57
C ILE A 73 -4.93 0.72 11.05
N TYR A 74 -5.33 1.96 11.32
CA TYR A 74 -4.40 3.07 11.56
C TYR A 74 -3.62 2.93 12.87
N ALA A 75 -4.24 2.41 13.92
CA ALA A 75 -3.54 2.17 15.18
C ALA A 75 -2.50 1.05 15.06
N GLN A 76 -2.72 0.08 14.14
CA GLN A 76 -1.80 -1.04 13.93
C GLN A 76 -0.65 -0.70 12.99
N GLU A 77 -0.90 0.11 11.97
CA GLU A 77 0.08 0.40 10.92
C GLU A 77 0.92 1.66 11.21
N ILE A 78 0.32 2.71 11.77
CA ILE A 78 0.91 4.07 11.80
C ILE A 78 0.75 4.78 13.15
N SER A 79 0.35 4.06 14.21
CA SER A 79 0.10 4.63 15.54
C SER A 79 -0.82 5.85 15.53
N VAL A 80 -1.87 5.85 14.69
CA VAL A 80 -2.86 6.94 14.63
C VAL A 80 -4.20 6.50 15.19
N ARG A 81 -4.83 7.39 15.96
CA ARG A 81 -6.21 7.29 16.42
C ARG A 81 -7.03 8.50 16.02
N LEU A 82 -8.17 8.25 15.40
CA LEU A 82 -9.14 9.26 15.04
C LEU A 82 -10.30 9.26 16.05
N THR A 83 -10.62 10.43 16.59
CA THR A 83 -11.71 10.59 17.57
C THR A 83 -12.73 11.58 17.03
N LEU A 84 -13.98 11.15 16.89
CA LEU A 84 -15.07 12.03 16.47
C LEU A 84 -15.25 13.20 17.45
N ILE A 85 -15.52 14.40 16.93
CA ILE A 85 -15.79 15.58 17.75
C ILE A 85 -17.13 15.48 18.49
N GLY A 86 -17.25 16.18 19.61
CA GLY A 86 -18.44 16.07 20.48
C GLY A 86 -19.73 16.61 19.88
N ASN A 87 -19.66 17.52 18.91
CA ASN A 87 -20.80 18.18 18.25
C ASN A 87 -21.06 17.65 16.82
N GLU A 88 -20.71 16.40 16.54
CA GLU A 88 -20.92 15.73 15.25
C GLU A 88 -22.35 15.83 14.73
N ASN A 89 -23.34 15.80 15.62
CA ASN A 89 -24.75 15.92 15.27
C ASN A 89 -25.12 17.22 14.52
N SER A 90 -24.31 18.27 14.63
CA SER A 90 -24.54 19.56 13.95
C SER A 90 -24.20 19.55 12.46
N ILE A 91 -23.47 18.53 12.00
CA ILE A 91 -23.00 18.37 10.62
C ILE A 91 -23.53 17.08 9.95
N ILE A 92 -24.53 16.45 10.58
CA ILE A 92 -25.28 15.32 10.01
C ILE A 92 -26.65 15.83 9.56
N TYR A 93 -26.84 15.92 8.24
CA TYR A 93 -28.06 16.45 7.65
C TYR A 93 -29.04 15.32 7.34
N THR A 94 -30.34 15.54 7.57
CA THR A 94 -31.40 14.54 7.33
C THR A 94 -32.21 14.80 6.06
N ASP A 95 -32.05 15.97 5.44
CA ASP A 95 -32.80 16.39 4.25
C ASP A 95 -31.81 16.90 3.19
N GLY A 96 -31.61 16.07 2.15
CA GLY A 96 -30.68 16.36 1.06
C GLY A 96 -31.07 17.57 0.20
N THR A 97 -32.31 18.08 0.35
CA THR A 97 -32.73 19.32 -0.34
C THR A 97 -32.29 20.59 0.38
N THR A 98 -31.90 20.49 1.65
CA THR A 98 -31.55 21.63 2.51
C THR A 98 -30.14 21.57 3.08
N ASP A 99 -29.43 20.47 2.85
CA ASP A 99 -28.03 20.36 3.23
C ASP A 99 -27.14 21.24 2.34
N PRO A 100 -25.89 21.52 2.74
CA PRO A 100 -25.00 22.40 1.99
C PRO A 100 -24.22 21.66 0.89
N TYR A 101 -24.64 20.46 0.48
CA TYR A 101 -23.83 19.56 -0.34
C TYR A 101 -24.44 19.28 -1.72
N THR A 102 -23.58 19.29 -2.73
CA THR A 102 -23.90 18.76 -4.06
C THR A 102 -23.66 17.26 -4.08
N SER A 103 -24.60 16.48 -3.52
CA SER A 103 -24.52 15.01 -3.48
C SER A 103 -24.22 14.40 -4.85
N GLY A 104 -23.38 13.37 -4.86
CA GLY A 104 -22.94 12.66 -6.04
C GLY A 104 -21.80 13.31 -6.83
N ASN A 105 -21.27 14.45 -6.39
CA ASN A 105 -20.16 15.15 -7.03
C ASN A 105 -18.98 15.36 -6.08
N LEU A 106 -18.05 14.39 -6.05
CA LEU A 106 -16.86 14.41 -5.19
C LEU A 106 -16.03 15.70 -5.31
N ASN A 107 -15.89 16.27 -6.51
CA ASN A 107 -15.15 17.51 -6.72
C ASN A 107 -15.78 18.72 -6.02
N SER A 108 -17.12 18.79 -6.01
CA SER A 108 -17.86 19.82 -5.26
C SER A 108 -17.81 19.54 -3.75
N LEU A 109 -18.10 18.29 -3.37
CA LEU A 109 -18.24 17.86 -1.98
C LEU A 109 -17.04 18.23 -1.12
N ILE A 110 -15.81 18.05 -1.59
CA ILE A 110 -14.62 18.36 -0.78
C ILE A 110 -14.51 19.87 -0.46
N GLY A 111 -14.92 20.75 -1.39
CA GLY A 111 -14.88 22.20 -1.20
C GLY A 111 -16.03 22.70 -0.32
N GLU A 112 -17.21 22.13 -0.53
CA GLU A 112 -18.41 22.39 0.27
C GLU A 112 -18.19 21.92 1.72
N ASN A 113 -17.57 20.75 1.92
CA ASN A 113 -17.29 20.23 3.26
C ASN A 113 -16.31 21.11 4.02
N GLN A 114 -15.22 21.55 3.38
CA GLN A 114 -14.32 22.53 3.98
C GLN A 114 -15.07 23.77 4.47
N SER A 115 -15.94 24.33 3.63
CA SER A 115 -16.69 25.55 3.95
C SER A 115 -17.73 25.31 5.06
N ASN A 116 -18.39 24.16 5.04
CA ASN A 116 -19.40 23.79 6.02
C ASN A 116 -18.78 23.57 7.41
N LEU A 117 -17.70 22.79 7.50
CA LEU A 117 -17.00 22.55 8.76
C LEU A 117 -16.43 23.85 9.36
N GLN A 118 -15.87 24.74 8.53
CA GLN A 118 -15.45 26.07 8.99
C GLN A 118 -16.59 26.90 9.57
N SER A 119 -17.77 26.86 8.95
CA SER A 119 -18.94 27.63 9.36
C SER A 119 -19.61 27.09 10.63
N VAL A 120 -19.78 25.76 10.72
CA VAL A 120 -20.57 25.10 11.77
C VAL A 120 -19.73 24.69 12.96
N ILE A 121 -18.55 24.12 12.70
CA ILE A 121 -17.65 23.58 13.74
C ILE A 121 -16.61 24.63 14.15
N GLY A 122 -16.07 25.38 13.19
CA GLY A 122 -14.98 26.31 13.40
C GLY A 122 -13.62 25.61 13.45
N ASP A 123 -12.62 26.22 12.82
CA ASP A 123 -11.31 25.59 12.59
C ASP A 123 -10.65 25.08 13.90
N ASP A 124 -10.76 25.78 15.02
CA ASP A 124 -10.06 25.36 16.24
C ASP A 124 -10.61 24.06 16.86
N ASN A 125 -11.77 23.57 16.41
CA ASN A 125 -12.50 22.46 17.03
C ASN A 125 -12.28 21.10 16.37
N TYR A 126 -11.51 21.02 15.29
CA TYR A 126 -11.18 19.77 14.60
C TYR A 126 -9.83 19.85 13.88
N ASP A 127 -9.20 18.69 13.68
CA ASP A 127 -7.87 18.58 13.08
C ASP A 127 -7.95 18.02 11.64
N LEU A 128 -8.98 17.21 11.38
CA LEU A 128 -9.26 16.57 10.11
C LEU A 128 -10.78 16.47 9.88
N GLY A 129 -11.24 16.54 8.64
CA GLY A 129 -12.65 16.49 8.33
C GLY A 129 -12.96 15.90 6.96
N GLN A 130 -14.07 15.18 6.89
CA GLN A 130 -14.51 14.45 5.70
C GLN A 130 -16.03 14.41 5.65
N VAL A 131 -16.63 14.38 4.46
CA VAL A 131 -18.08 14.17 4.30
C VAL A 131 -18.37 12.77 3.79
N PHE A 132 -19.36 12.12 4.39
CA PHE A 132 -19.94 10.89 3.86
C PHE A 132 -21.17 11.22 3.03
N ASP A 133 -21.15 10.75 1.78
CA ASP A 133 -22.22 10.94 0.81
C ASP A 133 -22.92 9.63 0.45
N GLY A 134 -24.17 9.75 0.00
CA GLY A 134 -25.05 8.63 -0.34
C GLY A 134 -24.66 7.92 -1.63
N PRO A 135 -25.09 8.39 -2.81
CA PRO A 135 -24.87 7.68 -4.07
C PRO A 135 -23.42 7.77 -4.57
N ASN A 136 -23.01 6.75 -5.36
CA ASN A 136 -21.68 6.46 -5.91
C ASN A 136 -20.77 5.59 -5.01
N VAL A 137 -19.71 5.02 -5.59
CA VAL A 137 -18.64 4.28 -4.90
C VAL A 137 -17.34 5.01 -5.18
N GLY A 138 -16.65 5.47 -4.13
CA GLY A 138 -15.33 6.07 -4.22
C GLY A 138 -15.13 7.17 -3.18
N GLY A 139 -14.07 7.94 -3.38
CA GLY A 139 -13.75 9.09 -2.55
C GLY A 139 -12.86 10.07 -3.28
N LEU A 140 -12.62 11.20 -2.61
CA LEU A 140 -11.68 12.21 -3.03
C LEU A 140 -11.20 12.97 -1.80
N ALA A 141 -9.90 13.17 -1.70
CA ALA A 141 -9.30 13.92 -0.62
C ALA A 141 -8.16 14.83 -1.10
N ASN A 142 -7.96 15.94 -0.38
CA ASN A 142 -6.74 16.71 -0.50
C ASN A 142 -5.59 15.97 0.18
N ILE A 143 -4.42 15.94 -0.46
CA ILE A 143 -3.24 15.28 0.10
C ILE A 143 -2.57 16.17 1.15
N GLY A 144 -2.27 15.62 2.33
CA GLY A 144 -1.57 16.32 3.42
C GLY A 144 -2.32 17.56 3.91
N GLY A 145 -3.63 17.43 4.07
CA GLY A 145 -4.53 18.50 4.47
C GLY A 145 -4.75 18.61 5.98
N VAL A 146 -4.40 17.57 6.76
CA VAL A 146 -4.57 17.57 8.22
C VAL A 146 -3.95 18.82 8.85
N CYS A 147 -4.61 19.39 9.86
CA CYS A 147 -4.18 20.60 10.57
C CYS A 147 -4.11 21.90 9.73
N ASP A 148 -4.34 21.87 8.42
CA ASP A 148 -4.35 23.07 7.59
C ASP A 148 -5.75 23.65 7.50
N ASN A 149 -5.99 24.82 8.11
CA ASN A 149 -7.31 25.47 8.13
C ASN A 149 -7.89 25.75 6.73
N ALA A 150 -7.10 25.77 5.65
CA ALA A 150 -7.60 25.93 4.29
C ALA A 150 -7.92 24.60 3.57
N ARG A 151 -7.53 23.46 4.14
CA ARG A 151 -7.55 22.15 3.45
C ARG A 151 -8.02 20.97 4.29
N LYS A 152 -8.05 21.06 5.62
CA LYS A 152 -8.31 19.95 6.55
C LYS A 152 -9.72 19.36 6.52
N GLY A 153 -10.67 20.04 5.91
CA GLY A 153 -12.03 19.54 5.66
C GLY A 153 -12.25 19.02 4.24
N LYS A 154 -11.22 19.00 3.38
CA LYS A 154 -11.34 18.61 1.97
C LYS A 154 -11.20 17.10 1.76
N GLY A 155 -12.09 16.34 2.39
CA GLY A 155 -12.24 14.90 2.17
C GLY A 155 -13.70 14.53 1.91
N ALA A 156 -13.93 13.54 1.05
CA ALA A 156 -15.24 12.95 0.81
C ALA A 156 -15.11 11.45 0.55
N SER A 157 -16.02 10.65 1.12
CA SER A 157 -16.21 9.24 0.77
C SER A 157 -17.68 8.95 0.58
N THR A 158 -17.98 7.92 -0.20
CA THR A 158 -19.36 7.46 -0.36
C THR A 158 -19.61 6.16 0.42
N GLY A 159 -20.80 6.01 0.98
CA GLY A 159 -21.20 4.80 1.72
C GLY A 159 -20.41 4.53 3.01
N ASN A 160 -20.47 3.27 3.48
CA ASN A 160 -19.85 2.82 4.74
C ASN A 160 -18.66 1.89 4.48
N PHE A 161 -17.76 2.26 3.59
CA PHE A 161 -16.63 1.43 3.21
C PHE A 161 -15.41 1.82 4.02
N VAL A 162 -14.96 0.92 4.91
CA VAL A 162 -13.79 1.15 5.77
C VAL A 162 -12.53 1.36 4.94
N ASP A 163 -12.32 0.56 3.89
CA ASP A 163 -11.13 0.64 3.04
C ASP A 163 -11.08 1.94 2.22
N ILE A 164 -12.21 2.38 1.64
CA ILE A 164 -12.30 3.67 0.95
C ILE A 164 -12.10 4.82 1.94
N THR A 165 -12.74 4.77 3.10
CA THR A 165 -12.58 5.83 4.11
C THR A 165 -11.12 5.91 4.57
N ALA A 166 -10.49 4.77 4.84
CA ALA A 166 -9.08 4.69 5.22
C ALA A 166 -8.13 5.13 4.08
N HIS A 167 -8.50 4.93 2.82
CA HIS A 167 -7.76 5.44 1.67
C HIS A 167 -7.80 6.98 1.61
N GLU A 168 -8.99 7.56 1.68
CA GLU A 168 -9.15 9.03 1.60
C GLU A 168 -8.53 9.75 2.80
N LEU A 169 -8.67 9.20 4.01
CA LEU A 169 -7.98 9.73 5.18
C LEU A 169 -6.46 9.56 5.05
N GLY A 170 -5.98 8.54 4.34
CA GLY A 170 -4.56 8.31 4.09
C GLY A 170 -3.97 9.41 3.21
N HIS A 171 -4.72 9.84 2.19
CA HIS A 171 -4.39 11.05 1.44
C HIS A 171 -4.32 12.27 2.34
N GLN A 172 -5.33 12.51 3.18
CA GLN A 172 -5.30 13.69 4.04
C GLN A 172 -4.14 13.70 5.05
N LEU A 173 -3.61 12.53 5.39
CA LEU A 173 -2.38 12.32 6.18
C LEU A 173 -1.09 12.29 5.33
N GLY A 174 -1.16 12.53 4.02
CA GLY A 174 0.00 12.77 3.16
C GLY A 174 0.40 11.63 2.22
N ALA A 175 -0.26 10.48 2.27
CA ALA A 175 0.08 9.35 1.40
C ALA A 175 -0.40 9.59 -0.05
N HIS A 176 0.39 9.17 -1.03
CA HIS A 176 0.01 9.15 -2.44
C HIS A 176 -0.42 7.76 -2.91
N HIS A 177 -1.06 7.70 -4.08
CA HIS A 177 -1.36 6.43 -4.73
C HIS A 177 -0.09 5.62 -5.02
N ILE A 178 -0.18 4.30 -4.84
CA ILE A 178 0.99 3.41 -4.93
C ILE A 178 1.05 2.57 -6.23
N PHE A 179 -0.02 2.58 -7.04
CA PHE A 179 -0.19 1.69 -8.19
C PHE A 179 0.42 2.22 -9.49
N ASN A 180 0.66 1.33 -10.46
CA ASN A 180 1.35 1.67 -11.71
C ASN A 180 0.47 1.63 -12.97
N SER A 181 -0.76 1.10 -12.90
CA SER A 181 -1.71 1.07 -14.03
C SER A 181 -2.21 2.46 -14.41
N THR A 182 -2.67 2.58 -15.66
CA THR A 182 -3.41 3.73 -16.21
C THR A 182 -4.72 3.30 -16.87
N SER A 183 -5.16 2.05 -16.65
CA SER A 183 -6.42 1.51 -17.17
C SER A 183 -7.59 1.77 -16.21
N GLY A 184 -8.81 1.76 -16.75
CA GLY A 184 -10.02 1.96 -15.94
C GLY A 184 -9.94 3.24 -15.10
N PHE A 185 -10.27 3.13 -13.80
CA PHE A 185 -10.18 4.23 -12.86
C PHE A 185 -8.73 4.61 -12.48
N CYS A 186 -7.73 3.76 -12.72
CA CYS A 186 -6.31 4.12 -12.53
C CYS A 186 -5.81 5.16 -13.55
N GLY A 187 -6.54 5.33 -14.67
CA GLY A 187 -6.20 6.29 -15.71
C GLY A 187 -6.55 7.72 -15.35
N ASN A 188 -7.30 8.39 -16.23
CA ASN A 188 -7.86 9.71 -15.95
C ASN A 188 -9.26 9.57 -15.36
N PHE A 189 -9.41 9.92 -14.09
CA PHE A 189 -10.67 9.93 -13.36
C PHE A 189 -10.83 11.25 -12.61
N ASN A 190 -12.06 11.73 -12.41
CA ASN A 190 -12.34 13.01 -11.74
C ASN A 190 -11.53 14.22 -12.25
N GLY A 191 -11.17 14.22 -13.55
CA GLY A 191 -10.44 15.32 -14.18
C GLY A 191 -8.91 15.28 -14.05
N GLY A 192 -8.34 14.21 -13.48
CA GLY A 192 -6.89 14.07 -13.30
C GLY A 192 -6.38 12.64 -13.47
N SER A 193 -5.08 12.51 -13.73
CA SER A 193 -4.41 11.21 -13.70
C SER A 193 -4.37 10.72 -12.26
N GLN A 194 -4.78 9.47 -12.05
CA GLN A 194 -4.80 8.87 -10.72
C GLN A 194 -3.45 8.24 -10.38
N ARG A 195 -2.72 7.73 -11.36
CA ARG A 195 -1.36 7.24 -11.15
C ARG A 195 -0.40 8.36 -10.69
N ASN A 196 0.24 8.17 -9.53
CA ASN A 196 1.33 9.03 -9.08
C ASN A 196 2.69 8.39 -9.40
N GLY A 197 3.37 8.88 -10.46
CA GLY A 197 4.64 8.33 -10.91
C GLY A 197 5.76 8.23 -9.85
N PRO A 198 5.93 9.24 -8.97
CA PRO A 198 6.92 9.21 -7.89
C PRO A 198 6.65 8.23 -6.73
N THR A 199 5.52 7.51 -6.74
CA THR A 199 5.20 6.48 -5.74
C THR A 199 4.60 5.21 -6.37
N ALA A 200 4.73 5.02 -7.68
CA ALA A 200 4.13 3.90 -8.40
C ALA A 200 4.94 2.60 -8.23
N TYR A 201 4.92 2.03 -7.02
CA TYR A 201 5.66 0.83 -6.63
C TYR A 201 4.90 -0.49 -6.85
N GLU A 202 3.57 -0.45 -7.04
CA GLU A 202 2.78 -1.69 -7.21
C GLU A 202 2.40 -1.96 -8.66
N VAL A 203 2.44 -3.25 -9.02
CA VAL A 203 2.00 -3.75 -10.34
C VAL A 203 0.51 -3.46 -10.57
N GLY A 204 0.13 -3.14 -11.81
CA GLY A 204 -1.27 -3.00 -12.20
C GLY A 204 -2.06 -2.02 -11.33
N SER A 205 -3.25 -2.43 -10.91
CA SER A 205 -4.14 -1.70 -9.98
C SER A 205 -3.55 -1.47 -8.59
N GLY A 206 -2.47 -2.18 -8.25
CA GLY A 206 -2.05 -2.42 -6.87
C GLY A 206 -3.02 -3.32 -6.10
N SER A 207 -2.65 -3.64 -4.86
CA SER A 207 -3.44 -4.40 -3.90
C SER A 207 -3.45 -3.83 -2.48
N THR A 208 -2.58 -2.89 -2.11
CA THR A 208 -2.57 -2.31 -0.75
C THR A 208 -3.55 -1.16 -0.58
N LEU A 209 -3.60 -0.56 0.62
CA LEU A 209 -4.61 0.43 0.98
C LEU A 209 -4.63 1.67 0.08
N MET A 210 -3.48 2.19 -0.34
CA MET A 210 -3.40 3.35 -1.25
C MET A 210 -3.44 2.96 -2.74
N SER A 211 -3.93 1.75 -3.04
CA SER A 211 -4.13 1.26 -4.40
C SER A 211 -5.57 1.45 -4.91
N TYR A 212 -5.80 1.17 -6.19
CA TYR A 212 -7.14 1.13 -6.81
C TYR A 212 -7.57 -0.31 -7.15
N ALA A 213 -7.21 -1.28 -6.30
CA ALA A 213 -7.58 -2.69 -6.47
C ALA A 213 -9.06 -2.85 -6.86
N GLY A 214 -9.31 -3.54 -7.99
CA GLY A 214 -10.64 -3.82 -8.53
C GLY A 214 -11.24 -2.71 -9.40
N GLY A 215 -10.55 -1.57 -9.54
CA GLY A 215 -11.01 -0.41 -10.31
C GLY A 215 -10.32 -0.21 -11.66
N CYS A 216 -9.32 -1.03 -12.01
CA CYS A 216 -8.38 -0.74 -13.09
C CYS A 216 -8.35 -1.80 -14.18
N SER A 217 -9.45 -2.55 -14.34
CA SER A 217 -9.65 -3.53 -15.40
C SER A 217 -9.17 -3.03 -16.77
N PRO A 218 -8.42 -3.84 -17.53
CA PRO A 218 -8.09 -5.25 -17.28
C PRO A 218 -6.89 -5.49 -16.35
N GLU A 219 -6.34 -4.45 -15.73
CA GLU A 219 -5.06 -4.49 -15.01
C GLU A 219 -5.23 -4.70 -13.49
N ASP A 220 -6.35 -5.32 -13.06
CA ASP A 220 -6.62 -5.57 -11.64
C ASP A 220 -5.79 -6.74 -11.12
N LEU A 221 -5.06 -6.57 -10.00
CA LEU A 221 -4.37 -7.68 -9.31
C LEU A 221 -5.33 -8.52 -8.45
N GLN A 222 -6.36 -7.87 -7.91
CA GLN A 222 -7.43 -8.42 -7.09
C GLN A 222 -8.60 -7.43 -7.05
N LEU A 223 -9.75 -7.84 -6.52
CA LEU A 223 -10.97 -7.03 -6.55
C LEU A 223 -11.22 -6.16 -5.31
N GLY A 224 -10.46 -6.35 -4.23
CA GLY A 224 -10.55 -5.55 -3.01
C GLY A 224 -9.16 -5.29 -2.47
N ARG A 225 -8.98 -4.30 -1.60
CA ARG A 225 -7.67 -3.96 -1.04
C ARG A 225 -7.34 -4.87 0.14
N ASP A 226 -6.05 -5.09 0.34
CA ASP A 226 -5.53 -5.57 1.61
C ASP A 226 -5.39 -4.35 2.54
N ASN A 227 -5.92 -4.44 3.76
CA ASN A 227 -6.02 -3.31 4.70
C ASN A 227 -4.70 -3.02 5.44
N TYR A 228 -3.66 -2.67 4.69
CA TYR A 228 -2.37 -2.24 5.23
C TYR A 228 -1.69 -1.26 4.26
N PHE A 229 -0.75 -0.47 4.76
CA PHE A 229 -0.01 0.48 3.93
C PHE A 229 1.22 -0.18 3.31
N ASN A 230 1.44 0.08 2.03
CA ASN A 230 2.72 -0.26 1.40
C ASN A 230 3.88 0.47 2.10
N GLY A 231 5.06 -0.15 2.07
CA GLY A 231 6.26 0.39 2.69
C GLY A 231 6.61 1.85 2.36
N GLU A 232 6.35 2.33 1.13
CA GLU A 232 6.55 3.74 0.79
C GLU A 232 5.49 4.64 1.45
N ASN A 233 4.22 4.23 1.46
CA ASN A 233 3.18 5.01 2.11
C ASN A 233 3.45 5.16 3.62
N LEU A 234 4.01 4.13 4.26
CA LEU A 234 4.46 4.23 5.66
C LEU A 234 5.51 5.34 5.83
N ILE A 235 6.42 5.53 4.87
CA ILE A 235 7.41 6.64 4.90
C ILE A 235 6.74 7.99 4.69
N GLU A 236 5.83 8.10 3.71
CA GLU A 236 5.12 9.36 3.46
C GLU A 236 4.32 9.80 4.69
N LEU A 237 3.66 8.86 5.34
CA LEU A 237 2.88 9.08 6.56
C LEU A 237 3.79 9.47 7.73
N ASP A 238 4.87 8.72 7.98
CA ASP A 238 5.85 9.04 9.03
C ASP A 238 6.42 10.46 8.88
N LEU A 239 6.81 10.84 7.66
CA LEU A 239 7.31 12.19 7.37
C LEU A 239 6.26 13.28 7.56
N HIS A 240 4.99 12.99 7.30
CA HIS A 240 3.91 13.97 7.46
C HIS A 240 3.49 14.13 8.92
N LEU A 241 3.40 13.03 9.67
CA LEU A 241 3.00 12.99 11.08
C LEU A 241 4.04 13.65 11.98
N ALA A 242 5.31 13.72 11.59
CA ALA A 242 6.36 14.42 12.35
C ALA A 242 6.15 15.94 12.54
N GLY A 243 5.08 16.54 12.00
CA GLY A 243 4.82 17.99 12.03
C GLY A 243 3.46 18.41 12.57
N SER A 244 2.74 17.57 13.32
CA SER A 244 1.28 17.71 13.50
C SER A 244 0.76 18.50 14.72
N CYS A 245 -0.56 18.76 14.68
CA CYS A 245 -1.39 19.42 15.68
C CYS A 245 -2.16 18.43 16.58
N ASP A 246 -1.78 17.16 16.53
CA ASP A 246 -2.41 16.08 17.27
C ASP A 246 -2.10 16.12 18.77
N ALA A 247 -2.82 15.28 19.50
CA ALA A 247 -2.46 14.94 20.87
C ALA A 247 -1.67 13.62 20.88
N GLU A 248 -0.40 13.71 21.26
CA GLU A 248 0.48 12.55 21.41
C GLU A 248 0.37 11.95 22.82
N SER A 249 0.44 10.61 22.90
CA SER A 249 0.58 9.89 24.16
C SER A 249 1.52 8.71 24.02
N ASP A 250 2.43 8.57 24.99
CA ASP A 250 3.35 7.44 25.06
C ASP A 250 2.58 6.14 25.32
N THR A 251 2.79 5.15 24.46
CA THR A 251 2.20 3.81 24.54
C THR A 251 3.11 2.81 25.25
N GLY A 252 4.39 3.16 25.45
CA GLY A 252 5.45 2.27 25.91
C GLY A 252 5.85 1.20 24.89
N ASN A 253 5.28 1.23 23.68
CA ASN A 253 5.56 0.29 22.60
C ASN A 253 6.91 0.60 21.93
N ARG A 254 7.68 -0.42 21.61
CA ARG A 254 8.98 -0.31 20.96
C ARG A 254 8.94 -1.10 19.67
N ALA A 255 9.24 -0.41 18.56
CA ALA A 255 9.15 -0.99 17.24
C ALA A 255 9.93 -2.32 17.11
N PRO A 256 9.39 -3.30 16.35
CA PRO A 256 10.06 -4.54 16.07
C PRO A 256 11.25 -4.32 15.14
N GLY A 257 12.14 -5.29 15.10
CA GLY A 257 13.32 -5.25 14.26
C GLY A 257 13.70 -6.61 13.71
N PHE A 258 14.75 -6.61 12.90
CA PHE A 258 15.40 -7.81 12.40
C PHE A 258 16.85 -7.50 12.08
N GLN A 259 17.66 -8.53 11.80
CA GLN A 259 19.05 -8.34 11.43
C GLN A 259 19.17 -7.54 10.13
N PRO A 260 20.19 -6.66 10.00
CA PRO A 260 20.41 -5.92 8.77
C PRO A 260 20.49 -6.84 7.55
N LEU A 261 19.81 -6.45 6.47
CA LEU A 261 19.88 -7.16 5.20
C LEU A 261 21.25 -6.98 4.54
N PRO A 262 21.62 -7.86 3.59
CA PRO A 262 22.89 -7.76 2.88
C PRO A 262 23.09 -6.36 2.28
N GLY A 263 24.20 -5.73 2.64
CA GLY A 263 24.59 -4.42 2.09
C GLY A 263 24.98 -4.41 0.61
N PRO A 264 25.66 -5.43 0.02
CA PRO A 264 25.98 -5.42 -1.40
C PRO A 264 24.80 -5.88 -2.26
N VAL A 265 24.74 -5.36 -3.49
CA VAL A 265 23.81 -5.80 -4.53
C VAL A 265 24.07 -7.27 -4.86
N ILE A 266 23.01 -8.07 -4.93
CA ILE A 266 23.08 -9.50 -5.25
C ILE A 266 22.82 -9.70 -6.76
N ASP A 267 23.74 -10.35 -7.47
CA ASP A 267 23.58 -10.64 -8.89
C ASP A 267 22.73 -11.90 -9.11
N ILE A 268 21.69 -11.80 -9.96
CA ILE A 268 20.83 -12.92 -10.36
C ILE A 268 20.77 -13.06 -11.88
N PRO A 269 20.73 -14.29 -12.43
CA PRO A 269 20.43 -14.48 -13.85
C PRO A 269 18.98 -14.07 -14.17
N SER A 270 18.72 -13.57 -15.38
CA SER A 270 17.34 -13.28 -15.80
C SER A 270 16.48 -14.54 -15.80
N ARG A 271 15.15 -14.41 -15.73
CA ARG A 271 14.18 -15.53 -15.77
C ARG A 271 14.44 -16.61 -14.71
N THR A 272 14.99 -16.22 -13.57
CA THR A 272 15.37 -17.13 -12.49
C THR A 272 14.56 -16.81 -11.24
N PRO A 273 13.80 -17.78 -10.70
CA PRO A 273 13.17 -17.62 -9.39
C PRO A 273 14.21 -17.41 -8.29
N PHE A 274 13.86 -16.60 -7.30
CA PHE A 274 14.73 -16.31 -6.16
C PHE A 274 13.92 -16.27 -4.86
N THR A 275 14.60 -16.37 -3.72
CA THR A 275 13.98 -16.24 -2.39
C THR A 275 14.74 -15.19 -1.60
N LEU A 276 14.01 -14.20 -1.10
CA LEU A 276 14.52 -13.23 -0.14
C LEU A 276 14.25 -13.74 1.27
N THR A 277 15.23 -13.58 2.17
CA THR A 277 15.15 -14.05 3.55
C THR A 277 15.73 -13.01 4.48
N ALA A 278 14.97 -12.67 5.51
CA ALA A 278 15.40 -11.85 6.64
C ALA A 278 15.46 -12.74 7.90
N THR A 279 16.36 -12.41 8.82
CA THR A 279 16.64 -13.24 10.00
C THR A 279 16.67 -12.40 11.28
N GLY A 280 16.52 -13.07 12.42
CA GLY A 280 16.50 -12.44 13.73
C GLY A 280 15.38 -11.44 13.93
N ALA A 281 14.22 -11.67 13.30
CA ALA A 281 13.02 -10.88 13.57
C ALA A 281 12.62 -11.01 15.04
N ASN A 282 12.43 -9.88 15.71
CA ASN A 282 12.10 -9.83 17.13
C ASN A 282 11.33 -8.55 17.47
N ASP A 283 10.52 -8.65 18.52
CA ASP A 283 9.80 -7.55 19.11
C ASP A 283 10.33 -7.35 20.54
N PRO A 284 10.77 -6.14 20.91
CA PRO A 284 11.30 -5.89 22.26
C PRO A 284 10.29 -6.07 23.39
N ASP A 285 8.99 -5.92 23.12
CA ASP A 285 7.89 -6.01 24.09
C ASP A 285 7.24 -7.41 24.13
N GLY A 286 7.60 -8.27 23.17
CA GLY A 286 7.11 -9.64 23.07
C GLY A 286 5.79 -9.76 22.31
N ASP A 287 5.43 -8.72 21.55
CA ASP A 287 4.22 -8.71 20.74
C ASP A 287 4.34 -9.64 19.51
N ALA A 288 3.20 -10.08 19.00
CA ALA A 288 3.15 -10.94 17.82
C ALA A 288 3.47 -10.13 16.56
N ILE A 289 4.48 -10.58 15.81
CA ILE A 289 4.96 -9.87 14.61
C ILE A 289 4.37 -10.47 13.34
N THR A 290 3.98 -9.58 12.42
CA THR A 290 3.73 -9.92 11.01
C THR A 290 4.82 -9.37 10.11
N TYR A 291 5.00 -9.96 8.93
CA TYR A 291 6.03 -9.54 7.98
C TYR A 291 5.50 -9.50 6.55
N THR A 292 6.11 -8.67 5.72
CA THR A 292 5.93 -8.70 4.26
C THR A 292 7.24 -8.40 3.53
N TRP A 293 7.27 -8.81 2.27
CA TRP A 293 8.29 -8.47 1.28
C TRP A 293 7.61 -7.83 0.08
N GLU A 294 8.00 -6.61 -0.25
CA GLU A 294 7.41 -5.79 -1.32
C GLU A 294 8.50 -5.37 -2.31
N GLU A 295 8.18 -5.29 -3.60
CA GLU A 295 9.07 -4.63 -4.56
C GLU A 295 9.03 -3.12 -4.31
N ASP A 296 10.19 -2.49 -4.36
CA ASP A 296 10.44 -1.11 -3.93
C ASP A 296 11.27 -0.39 -5.01
N ASP A 297 11.01 -0.73 -6.28
CA ASP A 297 11.42 0.06 -7.44
C ASP A 297 10.22 0.52 -8.27
N MET A 298 10.28 1.77 -8.72
CA MET A 298 9.27 2.38 -9.60
C MET A 298 9.73 2.33 -11.05
N GLY A 299 8.79 2.42 -11.98
CA GLY A 299 9.12 2.57 -13.39
C GLY A 299 8.02 3.16 -14.24
N THR A 300 8.02 2.82 -15.52
CA THR A 300 7.01 3.34 -16.45
C THR A 300 5.64 2.71 -16.22
N ALA A 301 4.59 3.43 -16.57
CA ALA A 301 3.21 2.99 -16.39
C ALA A 301 2.88 1.72 -17.20
N SER A 302 1.94 0.93 -16.69
CA SER A 302 1.22 -0.12 -17.43
C SER A 302 -0.18 0.37 -17.84
N PRO A 303 -0.85 -0.26 -18.82
CA PRO A 303 -0.43 -1.37 -19.69
C PRO A 303 0.58 -1.00 -20.79
N PRO A 304 1.17 -1.99 -21.49
CA PRO A 304 1.04 -3.44 -21.26
C PRO A 304 1.86 -3.89 -20.05
N GLU A 305 1.38 -4.84 -19.26
CA GLU A 305 2.21 -5.44 -18.20
C GLU A 305 3.39 -6.24 -18.74
N GLY A 306 4.47 -6.29 -17.94
CA GLY A 306 5.67 -7.06 -18.22
C GLY A 306 6.96 -6.30 -17.98
N ASP A 307 8.09 -6.95 -18.22
CA ASP A 307 9.40 -6.35 -17.95
C ASP A 307 9.86 -5.40 -19.06
N ASP A 308 9.78 -4.09 -18.79
CA ASP A 308 10.32 -3.02 -19.63
C ASP A 308 11.74 -2.56 -19.22
N GLY A 309 12.33 -3.21 -18.20
CA GLY A 309 13.62 -2.85 -17.62
C GLY A 309 13.58 -1.89 -16.44
N SER A 310 12.40 -1.45 -15.99
CA SER A 310 12.28 -0.46 -14.92
C SER A 310 11.06 -0.59 -14.01
N ARG A 311 9.92 -1.11 -14.48
CA ARG A 311 8.66 -1.10 -13.70
C ARG A 311 8.56 -2.24 -12.68
N PRO A 312 7.74 -2.10 -11.64
CA PRO A 312 7.44 -3.19 -10.72
C PRO A 312 7.02 -4.47 -11.45
N LEU A 313 7.52 -5.62 -11.01
CA LEU A 313 7.23 -6.93 -11.58
C LEU A 313 6.46 -7.86 -10.64
N PHE A 314 6.56 -7.63 -9.34
CA PHE A 314 6.05 -8.48 -8.28
C PHE A 314 5.08 -7.71 -7.39
N ARG A 315 3.83 -8.15 -7.40
CA ARG A 315 2.77 -7.66 -6.52
C ARG A 315 3.15 -7.83 -5.06
N PRO A 316 2.68 -6.95 -4.16
CA PRO A 316 2.83 -7.18 -2.73
C PRO A 316 1.90 -8.31 -2.27
N ILE A 317 2.22 -8.88 -1.10
CA ILE A 317 1.43 -9.91 -0.42
C ILE A 317 1.18 -9.44 1.01
N ALA A 318 -0.07 -9.55 1.46
CA ALA A 318 -0.47 -9.10 2.79
C ALA A 318 0.46 -9.62 3.90
N PRO A 319 0.71 -8.83 4.96
CA PRO A 319 1.54 -9.25 6.07
C PRO A 319 1.09 -10.58 6.67
N ALA A 320 2.05 -11.49 6.87
CA ALA A 320 1.80 -12.81 7.44
C ALA A 320 2.50 -12.97 8.79
N PRO A 321 1.95 -13.75 9.74
CA PRO A 321 2.65 -14.04 10.99
C PRO A 321 3.94 -14.81 10.74
N LEU A 322 4.94 -14.61 11.61
CA LEU A 322 6.16 -15.41 11.57
C LEU A 322 5.84 -16.91 11.69
N PRO A 323 6.57 -17.79 10.97
CA PRO A 323 6.45 -19.22 11.17
C PRO A 323 6.74 -19.60 12.63
N ALA A 324 5.96 -20.54 13.17
CA ALA A 324 6.10 -20.94 14.57
C ALA A 324 7.52 -21.43 14.88
N ASN A 325 8.09 -20.96 15.99
CA ASN A 325 9.45 -21.29 16.46
C ASN A 325 10.58 -20.85 15.50
N THR A 326 10.35 -19.82 14.68
CA THR A 326 11.42 -19.20 13.88
C THR A 326 11.50 -17.69 14.13
N SER A 327 12.66 -17.11 13.86
CA SER A 327 12.89 -15.66 13.77
C SER A 327 13.24 -15.26 12.34
N THR A 328 12.84 -16.08 11.37
CA THR A 328 13.24 -15.97 9.97
C THR A 328 11.99 -15.95 9.12
N PHE A 329 11.96 -15.03 8.16
CA PHE A 329 10.87 -14.90 7.22
C PHE A 329 11.38 -14.75 5.81
N SER A 330 10.71 -15.44 4.89
CA SER A 330 11.15 -15.54 3.50
C SER A 330 9.96 -15.36 2.55
N ARG A 331 10.24 -14.80 1.37
CA ARG A 331 9.32 -14.81 0.24
C ARG A 331 10.06 -15.30 -0.99
N THR A 332 9.45 -16.27 -1.67
CA THR A 332 9.91 -16.75 -2.97
C THR A 332 9.19 -15.97 -4.07
N PHE A 333 9.95 -15.59 -5.10
CA PHE A 333 9.52 -14.80 -6.24
C PHE A 333 9.77 -15.57 -7.54
N PRO A 334 8.73 -15.86 -8.35
CA PRO A 334 7.30 -15.73 -8.01
C PRO A 334 6.88 -16.68 -6.89
N GLN A 335 5.62 -16.64 -6.45
CA GLN A 335 5.10 -17.58 -5.47
C GLN A 335 5.39 -19.03 -5.87
N LEU A 336 5.66 -19.86 -4.86
CA LEU A 336 6.09 -21.25 -5.05
C LEU A 336 5.20 -22.03 -6.01
N GLN A 337 3.88 -21.81 -5.99
CA GLN A 337 2.92 -22.47 -6.88
C GLN A 337 3.21 -22.28 -8.37
N TYR A 338 3.87 -21.19 -8.77
CA TYR A 338 4.23 -20.92 -10.17
C TYR A 338 5.62 -21.45 -10.56
N ILE A 339 6.37 -21.98 -9.59
CA ILE A 339 7.70 -22.56 -9.74
C ILE A 339 7.61 -24.10 -9.78
N LEU A 340 6.66 -24.66 -9.04
CA LEU A 340 6.44 -26.11 -8.98
C LEU A 340 6.29 -26.72 -10.39
N ALA A 341 6.71 -27.98 -10.51
CA ALA A 341 6.78 -28.72 -11.78
C ALA A 341 7.67 -28.06 -12.86
N ASN A 342 8.64 -27.22 -12.45
CA ASN A 342 9.60 -26.55 -13.32
C ASN A 342 8.93 -25.62 -14.35
N ALA A 343 7.76 -25.07 -14.02
CA ALA A 343 7.05 -24.14 -14.90
C ALA A 343 7.81 -22.82 -15.04
N ASN A 344 8.28 -22.25 -13.91
CA ASN A 344 9.03 -20.98 -13.82
C ASN A 344 8.43 -19.85 -14.67
N ASN A 345 7.12 -19.88 -14.88
CA ASN A 345 6.42 -18.98 -15.78
C ASN A 345 4.99 -18.79 -15.24
N PRO A 346 4.81 -17.84 -14.31
CA PRO A 346 3.49 -17.46 -13.83
C PRO A 346 2.58 -17.08 -15.01
N PRO A 347 1.31 -17.53 -15.03
CA PRO A 347 0.39 -17.12 -16.08
C PRO A 347 0.20 -15.60 -16.02
N ALA A 348 -0.11 -14.95 -17.15
CA ALA A 348 -0.36 -13.51 -17.16
C ALA A 348 -1.53 -13.11 -16.23
N THR A 349 -2.55 -13.97 -16.19
CA THR A 349 -3.75 -13.78 -15.37
C THR A 349 -4.14 -15.06 -14.64
N TYR A 350 -4.97 -14.90 -13.61
CA TYR A 350 -5.66 -15.98 -12.89
C TYR A 350 -7.12 -15.59 -12.65
N VAL A 351 -7.98 -16.58 -12.39
CA VAL A 351 -9.38 -16.33 -12.02
C VAL A 351 -9.43 -15.89 -10.56
N CYS A 352 -9.74 -14.62 -10.31
CA CYS A 352 -9.76 -14.03 -8.97
C CYS A 352 -11.15 -13.98 -8.33
N ALA A 353 -12.21 -14.05 -9.14
CA ALA A 353 -13.59 -14.11 -8.66
C ALA A 353 -14.54 -14.64 -9.73
N SER A 354 -15.84 -14.61 -9.44
CA SER A 354 -16.90 -14.77 -10.42
C SER A 354 -17.89 -13.62 -10.30
N ASP A 355 -18.45 -13.18 -11.43
CA ASP A 355 -19.51 -12.16 -11.43
C ASP A 355 -20.82 -12.70 -10.84
N ALA A 356 -21.83 -11.84 -10.71
CA ALA A 356 -23.12 -12.20 -10.11
C ALA A 356 -23.88 -13.31 -10.85
N VAL A 357 -23.52 -13.64 -12.09
CA VAL A 357 -24.13 -14.72 -12.88
C VAL A 357 -23.20 -15.93 -13.08
N GLY A 358 -22.03 -15.92 -12.44
CA GLY A 358 -21.08 -17.03 -12.39
C GLY A 358 -19.99 -17.05 -13.49
N ASN A 359 -19.82 -15.97 -14.26
CA ASN A 359 -18.71 -15.89 -15.21
C ASN A 359 -17.39 -15.61 -14.47
N PRO A 360 -16.26 -16.21 -14.88
CA PRO A 360 -14.97 -15.95 -14.25
C PRO A 360 -14.50 -14.52 -14.51
N ILE A 361 -14.02 -13.86 -13.45
CA ILE A 361 -13.31 -12.58 -13.51
C ILE A 361 -11.82 -12.88 -13.43
N ASN A 362 -11.05 -12.40 -14.41
CA ASN A 362 -9.60 -12.59 -14.46
C ASN A 362 -8.88 -11.36 -13.92
N CYS A 363 -7.88 -11.60 -13.09
CA CYS A 363 -6.97 -10.59 -12.57
C CYS A 363 -5.55 -10.89 -13.05
N LEU A 364 -4.70 -9.87 -13.13
CA LEU A 364 -3.27 -10.01 -13.32
C LEU A 364 -2.65 -10.84 -12.19
N THR A 365 -1.79 -11.79 -12.55
CA THR A 365 -1.01 -12.53 -11.55
C THR A 365 -0.01 -11.61 -10.85
N GLY A 366 0.56 -10.65 -11.60
CA GLY A 366 1.47 -9.64 -11.07
C GLY A 366 2.76 -10.20 -10.50
N GLU A 367 3.25 -11.35 -10.97
CA GLU A 367 4.53 -11.90 -10.54
C GLU A 367 5.34 -12.29 -11.78
N THR A 368 6.08 -11.33 -12.34
CA THR A 368 6.84 -11.53 -13.58
C THR A 368 8.33 -11.67 -13.29
N LEU A 369 8.98 -12.71 -13.79
CA LEU A 369 10.44 -12.80 -13.66
C LEU A 369 11.13 -11.78 -14.57
N PRO A 370 12.22 -11.13 -14.12
CA PRO A 370 12.95 -10.16 -14.92
C PRO A 370 13.52 -10.83 -16.17
N THR A 371 13.33 -10.23 -17.34
CA THR A 371 13.86 -10.69 -18.64
C THR A 371 15.00 -9.81 -19.14
N THR A 372 15.15 -8.62 -18.59
CA THR A 372 16.15 -7.61 -18.95
C THR A 372 17.28 -7.52 -17.93
N THR A 373 18.36 -6.82 -18.29
CA THR A 373 19.38 -6.41 -17.33
C THR A 373 18.87 -5.18 -16.59
N ARG A 374 18.46 -5.36 -15.33
CA ARG A 374 17.82 -4.32 -14.52
C ARG A 374 18.15 -4.46 -13.04
N PHE A 375 18.03 -3.35 -12.34
CA PHE A 375 17.98 -3.38 -10.87
C PHE A 375 16.57 -3.79 -10.44
N LEU A 376 16.50 -4.49 -9.32
CA LEU A 376 15.28 -4.72 -8.58
C LEU A 376 15.58 -4.39 -7.12
N ARG A 377 14.67 -3.67 -6.47
CA ARG A 377 14.79 -3.32 -5.06
C ARG A 377 13.63 -3.95 -4.31
N PHE A 378 13.90 -4.51 -3.16
CA PHE A 378 12.87 -5.09 -2.31
C PHE A 378 12.97 -4.57 -0.89
N ARG A 379 11.82 -4.37 -0.28
CA ARG A 379 11.66 -3.95 1.10
C ARG A 379 11.09 -5.08 1.93
N ALA A 380 11.76 -5.39 3.04
CA ALA A 380 11.18 -6.16 4.12
C ALA A 380 10.58 -5.20 5.15
N THR A 381 9.35 -5.47 5.57
CA THR A 381 8.70 -4.74 6.66
C THR A 381 8.21 -5.74 7.70
N VAL A 382 8.61 -5.56 8.95
CA VAL A 382 8.05 -6.27 10.13
C VAL A 382 7.17 -5.31 10.91
N ARG A 383 6.04 -5.80 11.43
CA ARG A 383 5.04 -5.01 12.18
C ARG A 383 4.71 -5.72 13.48
N ASP A 384 4.62 -4.99 14.57
CA ASP A 384 4.20 -5.52 15.89
C ASP A 384 2.66 -5.54 16.04
N ASN A 385 1.95 -4.97 15.06
CA ASN A 385 0.50 -4.77 15.05
C ASN A 385 0.00 -3.90 16.22
N ARG A 386 0.88 -3.05 16.75
CA ARG A 386 0.65 -2.04 17.77
C ARG A 386 1.21 -0.67 17.34
N GLY A 387 1.34 -0.49 16.04
CA GLY A 387 1.77 0.74 15.41
C GLY A 387 3.27 0.87 15.25
N GLY A 388 4.08 -0.08 15.70
CA GLY A 388 5.53 -0.10 15.49
C GLY A 388 5.93 -0.96 14.30
N ILE A 389 6.90 -0.47 13.53
CA ILE A 389 7.41 -1.15 12.34
C ILE A 389 8.95 -1.13 12.27
N GLY A 390 9.51 -2.15 11.65
CA GLY A 390 10.91 -2.23 11.27
C GLY A 390 11.05 -2.48 9.77
N GLN A 391 11.93 -1.75 9.10
CA GLN A 391 12.12 -1.86 7.65
C GLN A 391 13.58 -2.09 7.27
N GLY A 392 13.78 -2.74 6.11
CA GLY A 392 15.09 -2.97 5.53
C GLY A 392 15.01 -3.20 4.03
N ILE A 393 16.06 -2.80 3.31
CA ILE A 393 16.14 -2.89 1.85
C ILE A 393 17.17 -3.94 1.42
N VAL A 394 16.86 -4.68 0.36
CA VAL A 394 17.81 -5.51 -0.38
C VAL A 394 17.76 -5.18 -1.87
N ASP A 395 18.93 -5.06 -2.48
CA ASP A 395 19.09 -4.75 -3.90
C ASP A 395 19.55 -5.99 -4.68
N LEU A 396 18.91 -6.22 -5.83
CA LEU A 396 19.25 -7.27 -6.79
C LEU A 396 19.63 -6.65 -8.14
N GLN A 397 20.52 -7.31 -8.87
CA GLN A 397 20.88 -7.00 -10.25
C GLN A 397 20.59 -8.21 -11.13
N SER A 398 19.56 -8.11 -11.98
CA SER A 398 19.28 -9.08 -13.03
C SER A 398 20.25 -8.91 -14.21
N HIS A 399 20.69 -10.02 -14.80
CA HIS A 399 21.55 -10.05 -15.99
C HIS A 399 20.89 -10.81 -17.15
N ALA A 400 20.42 -10.09 -18.17
CA ALA A 400 19.78 -10.69 -19.34
C ALA A 400 20.68 -11.69 -20.09
N ALA A 401 21.99 -11.40 -20.17
CA ALA A 401 22.96 -12.21 -20.89
C ALA A 401 23.26 -13.56 -20.22
N ALA A 402 22.93 -13.71 -18.93
CA ALA A 402 23.15 -14.96 -18.21
C ALA A 402 22.12 -16.05 -18.56
N GLY A 403 20.91 -15.64 -19.00
CA GLY A 403 19.78 -16.56 -19.20
C GLY A 403 19.24 -17.14 -17.89
N PRO A 404 18.22 -18.01 -17.93
CA PRO A 404 17.69 -18.66 -16.73
C PRO A 404 18.73 -19.57 -16.09
N PHE A 405 18.71 -19.66 -14.76
CA PHE A 405 19.31 -20.79 -14.07
C PHE A 405 18.57 -22.07 -14.47
N VAL A 406 19.30 -23.04 -15.00
CA VAL A 406 18.74 -24.33 -15.45
C VAL A 406 19.41 -25.46 -14.69
N VAL A 407 18.61 -26.32 -14.08
CA VAL A 407 19.06 -27.63 -13.59
C VAL A 407 19.13 -28.56 -14.79
N THR A 408 20.33 -28.76 -15.33
CA THR A 408 20.55 -29.54 -16.56
C THR A 408 20.69 -31.05 -16.34
N ASP A 409 20.82 -31.49 -15.08
CA ASP A 409 20.90 -32.90 -14.71
C ASP A 409 20.37 -33.05 -13.26
N PRO A 410 19.40 -33.93 -12.95
CA PRO A 410 19.23 -34.37 -11.57
C PRO A 410 20.50 -35.11 -11.16
N ASN A 411 20.93 -35.08 -9.89
CA ASN A 411 22.02 -35.95 -9.42
C ASN A 411 21.59 -37.42 -9.63
N PRO A 412 22.04 -38.12 -10.68
CA PRO A 412 21.62 -39.47 -10.93
C PRO A 412 22.64 -40.31 -10.18
N ARG A 413 22.39 -40.64 -8.90
CA ARG A 413 22.92 -41.93 -8.45
C ARG A 413 22.10 -42.97 -9.21
N PRO A 414 22.68 -43.74 -10.15
CA PRO A 414 22.00 -44.93 -10.61
C PRO A 414 21.76 -45.80 -9.38
N CYS A 415 20.49 -46.06 -9.08
CA CYS A 415 20.13 -47.08 -8.10
C CYS A 415 20.70 -48.41 -8.62
N GLY A 416 21.87 -48.79 -8.12
CA GLY A 416 22.31 -50.17 -8.20
C GLY A 416 21.33 -51.07 -7.44
N PRO A 417 21.35 -52.39 -7.70
CA PRO A 417 20.38 -53.33 -7.14
C PRO A 417 20.40 -53.49 -5.60
N LEU A 418 21.14 -52.65 -4.86
CA LEU A 418 21.30 -52.71 -3.41
C LEU A 418 20.80 -51.46 -2.65
N GLY A 419 20.04 -50.56 -3.30
CA GLY A 419 19.28 -49.51 -2.62
C GLY A 419 20.04 -48.20 -2.33
N CYS A 420 19.27 -47.14 -2.08
CA CYS A 420 19.77 -45.79 -1.81
C CYS A 420 20.22 -45.66 -0.35
N GLY A 421 21.54 -45.57 -0.13
CA GLY A 421 22.06 -45.03 1.12
C GLY A 421 21.91 -43.50 1.12
N GLU A 422 21.14 -42.97 2.06
CA GLU A 422 21.14 -41.54 2.39
C GLU A 422 22.54 -41.12 2.81
N VAL A 423 23.07 -40.07 2.18
CA VAL A 423 24.16 -39.28 2.75
C VAL A 423 23.83 -37.80 2.53
N VAL A 424 23.65 -37.15 3.68
CA VAL A 424 23.46 -35.73 4.05
C VAL A 424 23.72 -34.69 2.98
#